data_AF-A0A8S3R4K0-F1
#
_entry.id   AF-A0A8S3R4K0-F1
#
_cell.length_a   1.000
_cell.length_b   1.000
_cell.length_c   1.000
_cell.angle_alpha   90.00
_cell.angle_beta   90.00
_cell.angle_gamma   90.00
#
_symmetry.space_group_name_H-M   'P 1'
#
loop_
_entity.id
_entity.type
_entity.pdbx_description
1 polymer ?
#
loop_
_entity_poly.entity_id
_entity_poly.type
_entity_poly.pdbx_seq_one_letter_code
_entity_poly.pdbx_strand_id
1 'polypeptide(L)'
;MKTKSSSANLQKMDVKLPAKYNPDEACQGLGFCFTDTGEEQCHLFPKPKVSRVFNARRKRAAPNICELPGIKEICKLIDKIFDGHMPAVDIDGDRFSVMKTFRGTSWRGKDCDDGSKDIHPGSRPHFSDVNKDTNCNGIYGSDSSGNAYEDQLIFLNSQQRGAVVLGDSISAHFHLPREWFNTTEMSVVMFEPLLNILENELDWPELSSTTGFIPNPYPLINHGPTDSIYMRLKARNRCNHRDYQNIAVNVYFVTQQQITQHPDTIDHMTKPEQMKNNSLTTLKYLDQTLPKGSHVFLTALADGRVLYDSLHTRIHPIGSLRNDVTYANFYDYFNCLQVSPCTGWMNSNETMRNLTTDRANELNSILQQLSTEYQPKNYKLYYIDNPINQVLNEYEKNGGQKWELLEPVDGFHSNQIGQALTAKVVWENLETNYPDVLGPENPNNSKIEQIFGSQGGY
;
A
#
# COMPACT_ATOMS: atom_id res chain seq x y z
N MET A 1 48.82 -4.92 -10.28
CA MET A 1 48.11 -4.96 -11.58
C MET A 1 46.91 -4.05 -11.49
N LYS A 2 46.84 -3.01 -12.34
CA LYS A 2 45.72 -2.06 -12.39
C LYS A 2 44.52 -2.74 -13.03
N THR A 3 43.44 -2.95 -12.28
CA THR A 3 42.15 -3.37 -12.83
C THR A 3 41.49 -2.16 -13.50
N LYS A 4 41.34 -2.23 -14.82
CA LYS A 4 40.60 -1.23 -15.61
C LYS A 4 39.13 -1.31 -15.21
N SER A 5 38.61 -0.21 -14.68
CA SER A 5 37.18 0.10 -14.65
C SER A 5 36.67 0.08 -16.09
N SER A 6 35.78 -0.85 -16.41
CA SER A 6 34.96 -0.80 -17.62
C SER A 6 33.84 0.19 -17.36
N SER A 7 34.07 1.45 -17.69
CA SER A 7 33.00 2.43 -17.85
C SER A 7 32.04 1.90 -18.91
N ALA A 8 30.83 1.49 -18.50
CA ALA A 8 29.74 1.29 -19.42
C ALA A 8 29.55 2.61 -20.17
N ASN A 9 29.82 2.61 -21.48
CA ASN A 9 29.47 3.72 -22.36
C ASN A 9 27.95 3.83 -22.35
N LEU A 10 27.41 4.67 -21.46
CA LEU A 10 26.10 5.27 -21.62
C LEU A 10 26.16 5.99 -22.96
N GLN A 11 25.63 5.34 -23.99
CA GLN A 11 25.47 5.91 -25.30
C GLN A 11 24.59 7.15 -25.09
N LYS A 12 25.19 8.36 -25.16
CA LYS A 12 24.42 9.60 -25.17
C LYS A 12 23.42 9.48 -26.31
N MET A 13 22.15 9.27 -25.97
CA MET A 13 21.06 9.49 -26.90
C MET A 13 20.99 11.01 -27.10
N ASP A 14 21.82 11.53 -28.01
CA ASP A 14 21.68 12.87 -28.58
C ASP A 14 20.44 12.89 -29.49
N VAL A 15 19.28 12.60 -28.92
CA VAL A 15 18.00 12.87 -29.57
C VAL A 15 17.78 14.37 -29.39
N LYS A 16 18.17 15.16 -30.38
CA LYS A 16 17.68 16.53 -30.52
C LYS A 16 16.19 16.48 -30.79
N LEU A 17 15.38 16.38 -29.73
CA LEU A 17 13.95 16.63 -29.82
C LEU A 17 13.78 18.09 -30.25
N PRO A 18 13.21 18.37 -31.43
CA PRO A 18 12.91 19.74 -31.79
C PRO A 18 11.99 20.31 -30.71
N ALA A 19 12.20 21.56 -30.28
CA ALA A 19 11.40 22.26 -29.27
C ALA A 19 9.91 22.47 -29.65
N LYS A 20 9.43 21.76 -30.66
CA LYS A 20 8.12 21.87 -31.31
C LYS A 20 7.24 20.62 -31.14
N TYR A 21 7.72 19.58 -30.44
CA TYR A 21 6.96 18.35 -30.19
C TYR A 21 6.61 18.23 -28.72
N ASN A 22 5.39 17.76 -28.46
CA ASN A 22 5.01 17.35 -27.11
C ASN A 22 5.66 15.98 -26.77
N PRO A 23 5.87 15.66 -25.48
CA PRO A 23 6.49 14.40 -25.06
C PRO A 23 5.81 13.13 -25.59
N ASP A 24 4.49 13.09 -25.69
CA ASP A 24 3.72 11.97 -26.25
C ASP A 24 4.02 11.75 -27.74
N GLU A 25 4.09 12.82 -28.53
CA GLU A 25 4.51 12.79 -29.94
C GLU A 25 5.97 12.36 -30.10
N ALA A 26 6.84 12.81 -29.18
CA ALA A 26 8.25 12.41 -29.16
C ALA A 26 8.41 10.91 -28.89
N CYS A 27 7.68 10.34 -27.93
CA CYS A 27 7.72 8.91 -27.64
C CYS A 27 7.22 8.05 -28.80
N GLN A 28 6.16 8.49 -29.49
CA GLN A 28 5.68 7.87 -30.73
C GLN A 28 6.72 7.97 -31.85
N GLY A 29 7.29 9.16 -32.05
CA GLY A 29 8.34 9.40 -33.02
C GLY A 29 9.60 8.59 -32.77
N LEU A 30 9.94 8.29 -31.51
CA LEU A 30 11.09 7.46 -31.14
C LEU A 30 10.81 5.95 -31.15
N GLY A 31 9.54 5.55 -31.29
CA GLY A 31 9.12 4.15 -31.26
C GLY A 31 9.06 3.55 -29.85
N PHE A 32 8.98 4.36 -28.81
CA PHE A 32 8.66 3.91 -27.44
C PHE A 32 7.16 3.65 -27.28
N CYS A 33 6.33 4.42 -28.00
CA CYS A 33 4.90 4.21 -28.12
C CYS A 33 4.56 3.79 -29.55
N PHE A 34 3.50 3.02 -29.73
CA PHE A 34 2.96 2.65 -31.03
C PHE A 34 1.44 2.67 -30.98
N THR A 35 0.81 2.82 -32.14
CA THR A 35 -0.63 2.73 -32.32
C THR A 35 -0.92 1.54 -33.23
N ASP A 36 -1.76 0.63 -32.74
CA ASP A 36 -2.15 -0.54 -33.51
C ASP A 36 -3.01 -0.15 -34.72
N THR A 37 -3.03 -1.02 -35.72
CA THR A 37 -3.74 -0.73 -36.96
C THR A 37 -5.24 -0.69 -36.69
N GLY A 38 -5.87 0.48 -36.87
CA GLY A 38 -7.29 0.69 -36.64
C GLY A 38 -7.63 1.43 -35.35
N GLU A 39 -6.64 1.63 -34.47
CA GLU A 39 -6.80 2.36 -33.21
C GLU A 39 -6.44 3.85 -33.35
N GLU A 40 -7.01 4.69 -32.47
CA GLU A 40 -6.61 6.08 -32.38
C GLU A 40 -5.33 6.26 -31.54
N GLN A 41 -4.51 7.23 -31.92
CA GLN A 41 -3.32 7.58 -31.14
C GLN A 41 -3.73 8.27 -29.83
N CYS A 42 -3.17 7.83 -28.71
CA CYS A 42 -3.34 8.46 -27.40
C CYS A 42 -2.52 9.74 -27.29
N HIS A 43 -3.13 10.80 -26.77
CA HIS A 43 -2.49 12.09 -26.55
C HIS A 43 -2.71 12.57 -25.13
N LEU A 44 -1.64 12.99 -24.47
CA LEU A 44 -1.68 13.60 -23.14
C LEU A 44 -1.83 15.12 -23.26
N PHE A 45 -1.15 15.71 -24.24
CA PHE A 45 -1.13 17.15 -24.43
C PHE A 45 -2.16 17.58 -25.49
N PRO A 46 -2.75 18.79 -25.38
CA PRO A 46 -3.63 19.31 -26.41
C PRO A 46 -2.96 19.29 -27.80
N LYS A 47 -3.64 18.68 -28.78
CA LYS A 47 -3.13 18.59 -30.15
C LYS A 47 -2.89 19.99 -30.73
N PRO A 48 -1.69 20.32 -31.24
CA PRO A 48 -1.51 21.54 -32.03
C PRO A 48 -2.37 21.45 -33.31
N LYS A 49 -2.79 22.60 -33.84
CA LYS A 49 -3.65 22.70 -35.05
C LYS A 49 -3.06 22.08 -36.34
N VAL A 50 -1.85 21.54 -36.29
CA VAL A 50 -1.16 20.93 -37.45
C VAL A 50 -0.60 19.58 -37.02
N SER A 51 -1.20 18.49 -37.50
CA SER A 51 -0.63 17.14 -37.35
C SER A 51 0.67 17.03 -38.14
N ARG A 52 1.72 16.47 -37.54
CA ARG A 52 3.02 16.28 -38.22
C ARG A 52 3.57 14.90 -37.94
N VAL A 53 3.85 14.18 -39.03
CA VAL A 53 4.43 12.84 -39.00
C VAL A 53 5.91 12.95 -38.66
N PHE A 54 6.32 12.31 -37.55
CA PHE A 54 7.72 12.14 -37.20
C PHE A 54 8.25 10.89 -37.91
N ASN A 55 9.22 11.04 -38.83
CA ASN A 55 9.85 9.92 -39.52
C ASN A 55 11.15 9.54 -38.80
N ALA A 56 11.10 8.69 -37.78
CA ALA A 56 12.29 8.01 -37.26
C ALA A 56 12.42 6.60 -37.82
N ARG A 57 13.67 6.18 -38.05
CA ARG A 57 13.99 4.81 -38.49
C ARG A 57 13.86 3.83 -37.32
N ARG A 58 12.98 2.85 -37.50
CA ARG A 58 12.82 1.62 -36.70
C ARG A 58 14.18 1.03 -36.29
N LYS A 59 14.41 0.86 -34.99
CA LYS A 59 15.29 -0.18 -34.44
C LYS A 59 14.47 -1.13 -33.58
N ARG A 60 14.80 -2.42 -33.66
CA ARG A 60 14.11 -3.56 -33.05
C ARG A 60 13.93 -3.39 -31.53
N ALA A 61 12.92 -4.07 -31.01
CA ALA A 61 12.62 -4.24 -29.59
C ALA A 61 13.91 -4.42 -28.75
N ALA A 62 13.99 -3.69 -27.64
CA ALA A 62 15.05 -3.88 -26.67
C ALA A 62 15.01 -5.34 -26.15
N PRO A 63 16.15 -6.02 -26.05
CA PRO A 63 16.19 -7.38 -25.51
C PRO A 63 15.73 -7.37 -24.04
N ASN A 64 15.02 -8.41 -23.62
CA ASN A 64 14.62 -8.59 -22.23
C ASN A 64 15.88 -8.73 -21.36
N ILE A 65 16.08 -7.79 -20.44
CA ILE A 65 17.27 -7.71 -19.60
C ILE A 65 17.44 -8.95 -18.70
N CYS A 66 16.35 -9.66 -18.39
CA CYS A 66 16.34 -10.87 -17.58
C CYS A 66 16.90 -12.12 -18.28
N GLU A 67 17.20 -12.06 -19.58
CA GLU A 67 17.82 -13.17 -20.31
C GLU A 67 19.35 -13.19 -20.20
N LEU A 68 19.96 -12.16 -19.59
CA LEU A 68 21.42 -12.06 -19.44
C LEU A 68 21.95 -12.94 -18.29
N PRO A 69 23.00 -13.75 -18.49
CA PRO A 69 23.63 -14.53 -17.43
C PRO A 69 24.15 -13.61 -16.30
N GLY A 70 23.75 -13.88 -15.06
CA GLY A 70 24.02 -13.03 -13.89
C GLY A 70 22.86 -12.10 -13.51
N ILE A 71 22.14 -11.54 -14.49
CA ILE A 71 20.87 -10.80 -14.25
C ILE A 71 19.70 -11.77 -14.11
N LYS A 72 19.73 -12.92 -14.78
CA LYS A 72 18.72 -13.97 -14.65
C LYS A 72 18.50 -14.44 -13.21
N GLU A 73 19.56 -14.55 -12.40
CA GLU A 73 19.42 -14.95 -10.99
C GLU A 73 18.88 -13.80 -10.11
N ILE A 74 19.17 -12.54 -10.49
CA ILE A 74 18.56 -11.35 -9.87
C ILE A 74 17.07 -11.27 -10.25
N CYS A 75 16.71 -11.52 -11.51
CA CYS A 75 15.30 -11.57 -11.94
C CYS A 75 14.55 -12.72 -11.27
N LYS A 76 15.13 -13.91 -11.09
CA LYS A 76 14.49 -14.97 -10.29
C LYS A 76 14.29 -14.60 -8.82
N LEU A 77 15.23 -13.85 -8.24
CA LEU A 77 15.09 -13.34 -6.88
C LEU A 77 13.97 -12.29 -6.81
N ILE A 78 13.89 -11.42 -7.82
CA ILE A 78 12.77 -10.49 -8.03
C ILE A 78 11.47 -11.30 -8.17
N ASP A 79 11.34 -12.21 -9.12
CA ASP A 79 10.15 -13.04 -9.32
C ASP A 79 9.73 -13.76 -8.02
N LYS A 80 10.67 -14.33 -7.25
CA LYS A 80 10.36 -14.98 -5.97
C LYS A 80 9.81 -14.01 -4.91
N ILE A 81 10.34 -12.79 -4.83
CA ILE A 81 9.91 -11.78 -3.84
C ILE A 81 8.59 -11.14 -4.27
N PHE A 82 8.50 -10.74 -5.53
CA PHE A 82 7.39 -9.98 -6.08
C PHE A 82 6.19 -10.86 -6.48
N ASP A 83 6.38 -12.14 -6.84
CA ASP A 83 5.26 -13.07 -7.07
C ASP A 83 4.90 -13.86 -5.80
N GLY A 84 5.91 -14.14 -4.96
CA GLY A 84 5.71 -14.92 -3.73
C GLY A 84 5.19 -14.09 -2.57
N HIS A 85 5.42 -12.77 -2.55
CA HIS A 85 5.08 -11.85 -1.47
C HIS A 85 5.59 -12.29 -0.08
N MET A 86 6.76 -12.93 -0.08
CA MET A 86 7.44 -13.46 1.10
C MET A 86 8.78 -12.75 1.31
N PRO A 87 9.27 -12.64 2.56
CA PRO A 87 10.53 -11.96 2.82
C PRO A 87 11.70 -12.56 2.05
N ALA A 88 12.61 -11.71 1.55
CA ALA A 88 13.83 -12.16 0.88
C ALA A 88 14.82 -12.85 1.85
N VAL A 89 14.82 -12.41 3.10
CA VAL A 89 15.65 -12.95 4.20
C VAL A 89 14.70 -13.49 5.26
N ASP A 90 14.62 -14.80 5.36
CA ASP A 90 13.79 -15.59 6.28
C ASP A 90 14.45 -16.98 6.34
N ILE A 91 15.33 -17.18 7.32
CA ILE A 91 16.21 -18.35 7.41
C ILE A 91 15.46 -19.55 8.01
N ASP A 92 14.53 -19.32 8.93
CA ASP A 92 13.78 -20.36 9.63
C ASP A 92 12.38 -20.66 9.04
N GLY A 93 11.90 -19.81 8.13
CA GLY A 93 10.67 -20.00 7.37
C GLY A 93 9.41 -19.54 8.10
N ASP A 94 9.51 -18.71 9.12
CA ASP A 94 8.37 -18.19 9.90
C ASP A 94 7.68 -16.98 9.28
N ARG A 95 8.21 -16.49 8.15
CA ARG A 95 7.68 -15.38 7.35
C ARG A 95 7.91 -13.99 7.93
N PHE A 96 8.67 -13.87 9.01
CA PHE A 96 9.21 -12.61 9.52
C PHE A 96 10.66 -12.44 9.03
N SER A 97 11.26 -11.29 9.32
CA SER A 97 12.59 -10.98 8.79
C SER A 97 13.34 -10.04 9.71
N VAL A 98 14.66 -10.07 9.60
CA VAL A 98 15.56 -9.06 10.14
C VAL A 98 15.83 -7.91 9.17
N MET A 99 15.52 -8.08 7.87
CA MET A 99 15.75 -7.09 6.81
C MET A 99 14.55 -6.16 6.64
N LYS A 100 14.78 -4.87 6.38
CA LYS A 100 13.69 -3.88 6.30
C LYS A 100 12.80 -4.03 5.05
N THR A 101 13.39 -4.04 3.86
CA THR A 101 12.68 -4.01 2.57
C THR A 101 12.40 -5.42 2.05
N PHE A 102 11.94 -5.57 0.79
CA PHE A 102 11.67 -6.85 0.13
C PHE A 102 10.81 -7.79 0.99
N ARG A 103 9.62 -7.30 1.36
CA ARG A 103 8.63 -8.03 2.19
C ARG A 103 9.08 -8.33 3.63
N GLY A 104 10.16 -7.70 4.10
CA GLY A 104 10.67 -7.82 5.48
C GLY A 104 9.99 -6.89 6.50
N THR A 105 10.75 -6.22 7.38
CA THR A 105 10.19 -5.51 8.55
C THR A 105 9.32 -4.31 8.22
N SER A 106 9.39 -3.76 7.00
CA SER A 106 8.44 -2.72 6.56
C SER A 106 7.02 -3.28 6.50
N TRP A 107 6.89 -4.58 6.28
CA TRP A 107 5.64 -5.28 6.05
C TRP A 107 5.15 -6.00 7.31
N ARG A 108 6.05 -6.55 8.13
CA ARG A 108 5.71 -7.29 9.34
C ARG A 108 6.62 -6.91 10.50
N GLY A 109 6.26 -7.29 11.71
CA GLY A 109 7.13 -7.14 12.88
C GLY A 109 8.55 -7.63 12.63
N LYS A 110 9.54 -6.95 13.20
CA LYS A 110 10.93 -7.42 13.11
C LYS A 110 11.11 -8.71 13.90
N ASP A 111 11.63 -9.71 13.21
CA ASP A 111 12.07 -10.95 13.83
C ASP A 111 13.27 -10.70 14.78
N CYS A 112 13.15 -11.24 15.99
CA CYS A 112 14.17 -11.16 17.02
C CYS A 112 15.12 -12.37 17.01
N ASP A 113 14.78 -13.46 16.31
CA ASP A 113 15.61 -14.66 16.13
C ASP A 113 15.30 -15.46 14.85
N ASP A 114 15.90 -15.04 13.74
CA ASP A 114 15.82 -15.68 12.40
C ASP A 114 16.46 -17.09 12.32
N GLY A 115 16.78 -17.70 13.46
CA GLY A 115 17.26 -19.08 13.55
C GLY A 115 16.21 -20.05 14.09
N SER A 116 15.03 -19.57 14.49
CA SER A 116 14.03 -20.35 15.22
C SER A 116 12.62 -19.92 14.88
N LYS A 117 11.97 -20.69 14.01
CA LYS A 117 10.61 -20.45 13.51
C LYS A 117 9.50 -20.28 14.56
N ASP A 118 9.76 -20.66 15.81
CA ASP A 118 8.81 -20.57 16.93
C ASP A 118 8.96 -19.24 17.69
N ILE A 119 9.95 -18.41 17.32
CA ILE A 119 10.27 -17.12 17.95
C ILE A 119 10.01 -16.01 16.94
N HIS A 120 8.86 -15.35 17.05
CA HIS A 120 8.48 -14.28 16.14
C HIS A 120 7.40 -13.39 16.75
N PRO A 121 7.17 -12.18 16.20
CA PRO A 121 6.07 -11.31 16.60
C PRO A 121 4.71 -12.04 16.63
N GLY A 122 3.98 -11.86 17.73
CA GLY A 122 2.63 -12.44 17.92
C GLY A 122 2.61 -13.89 18.43
N SER A 123 3.77 -14.53 18.64
CA SER A 123 3.85 -15.84 19.30
C SER A 123 3.38 -15.78 20.76
N ARG A 124 2.96 -16.93 21.31
CA ARG A 124 2.69 -17.02 22.75
C ARG A 124 4.02 -17.17 23.49
N PRO A 125 4.26 -16.40 24.57
CA PRO A 125 5.50 -16.47 25.30
C PRO A 125 5.73 -17.87 25.87
N HIS A 126 6.94 -18.41 25.66
CA HIS A 126 7.31 -19.77 26.04
C HIS A 126 8.07 -19.75 27.37
N PHE A 127 7.52 -20.46 28.38
CA PHE A 127 7.98 -20.38 29.78
C PHE A 127 8.07 -18.93 30.29
N SER A 128 7.08 -18.10 29.91
CA SER A 128 6.97 -16.70 30.32
C SER A 128 8.22 -15.86 30.00
N ASP A 129 8.92 -16.24 28.94
CA ASP A 129 10.10 -15.57 28.40
C ASP A 129 11.19 -15.29 29.45
N VAL A 130 11.33 -16.16 30.46
CA VAL A 130 12.31 -15.99 31.54
C VAL A 130 13.76 -15.91 31.03
N ASN A 131 14.09 -16.63 29.96
CA ASN A 131 15.45 -16.70 29.43
C ASN A 131 15.62 -16.05 28.05
N LYS A 132 14.53 -15.88 27.31
CA LYS A 132 14.56 -15.42 25.92
C LYS A 132 13.20 -14.84 25.55
N ASP A 133 13.20 -13.72 24.87
CA ASP A 133 12.03 -13.13 24.23
C ASP A 133 11.60 -14.02 23.05
N THR A 134 10.43 -14.65 23.15
CA THR A 134 9.93 -15.60 22.14
C THR A 134 8.79 -15.03 21.30
N ASN A 135 8.26 -13.87 21.68
CA ASN A 135 7.23 -13.17 20.92
C ASN A 135 7.70 -11.83 20.34
N CYS A 136 8.99 -11.53 20.49
CA CYS A 136 9.69 -10.35 19.97
C CYS A 136 9.11 -9.02 20.45
N ASN A 137 8.37 -9.00 21.56
CA ASN A 137 7.77 -7.78 22.09
C ASN A 137 8.75 -6.98 22.98
N GLY A 138 9.99 -7.47 23.16
CA GLY A 138 11.05 -6.83 23.93
C GLY A 138 10.94 -7.00 25.45
N ILE A 139 9.97 -7.78 25.95
CA ILE A 139 9.73 -8.04 27.36
C ILE A 139 10.14 -9.49 27.65
N TYR A 140 11.17 -9.66 28.47
CA TYR A 140 11.69 -10.99 28.85
C TYR A 140 12.53 -10.87 30.13
N GLY A 141 12.89 -12.01 30.74
CA GLY A 141 13.64 -12.04 31.98
C GLY A 141 12.78 -12.06 33.24
N SER A 142 13.43 -11.95 34.40
CA SER A 142 12.77 -11.94 35.72
C SER A 142 13.25 -10.77 36.58
N ASP A 143 12.41 -10.38 37.53
CA ASP A 143 12.80 -9.44 38.58
C ASP A 143 13.78 -10.06 39.59
N SER A 144 14.27 -9.25 40.54
CA SER A 144 15.18 -9.69 41.60
C SER A 144 14.62 -10.80 42.51
N SER A 145 13.30 -11.03 42.51
CA SER A 145 12.64 -12.11 43.26
C SER A 145 12.42 -13.38 42.43
N GLY A 146 12.84 -13.38 41.15
CA GLY A 146 12.72 -14.50 40.23
C GLY A 146 11.39 -14.57 39.47
N ASN A 147 10.49 -13.60 39.64
CA ASN A 147 9.21 -13.58 38.94
C ASN A 147 9.40 -13.06 37.51
N ALA A 148 8.88 -13.78 36.51
CA ALA A 148 8.99 -13.40 35.10
C ALA A 148 8.34 -12.04 34.83
N TYR A 149 9.00 -11.18 34.05
CA TYR A 149 8.42 -9.89 33.66
C TYR A 149 7.18 -10.07 32.78
N GLU A 150 7.19 -11.07 31.90
CA GLU A 150 6.08 -11.35 31.00
C GLU A 150 4.80 -11.67 31.80
N ASP A 151 4.86 -12.54 32.81
CA ASP A 151 3.69 -12.81 33.67
C ASP A 151 3.24 -11.61 34.51
N GLN A 152 4.17 -10.75 34.94
CA GLN A 152 3.84 -9.59 35.77
C GLN A 152 3.22 -8.44 34.98
N LEU A 153 3.71 -8.23 33.77
CA LEU A 153 3.42 -7.05 32.95
C LEU A 153 2.31 -7.34 31.93
N ILE A 154 2.15 -8.61 31.55
CA ILE A 154 0.91 -9.13 30.98
C ILE A 154 -0.12 -9.13 32.10
N PHE A 155 -0.92 -8.07 32.14
CA PHE A 155 -2.11 -8.04 32.97
C PHE A 155 -2.95 -9.32 32.71
N LEU A 156 -3.40 -10.01 33.75
CA LEU A 156 -4.41 -11.08 33.61
C LEU A 156 -5.60 -10.48 32.85
N ASN A 157 -5.84 -10.93 31.61
CA ASN A 157 -6.78 -10.35 30.63
C ASN A 157 -6.28 -9.14 29.82
N SER A 158 -4.97 -8.95 29.63
CA SER A 158 -4.42 -7.91 28.74
C SER A 158 -4.86 -8.08 27.28
N GLN A 159 -5.32 -9.28 26.92
CA GLN A 159 -5.87 -9.64 25.60
C GLN A 159 -5.02 -9.06 24.46
N GLN A 160 -3.71 -9.32 24.53
CA GLN A 160 -2.75 -9.02 23.46
C GLN A 160 -3.30 -9.44 22.10
N ARG A 161 -3.05 -8.61 21.09
CA ARG A 161 -3.52 -8.84 19.73
C ARG A 161 -2.68 -8.07 18.72
N GLY A 162 -2.47 -8.70 17.57
CA GLY A 162 -1.82 -8.08 16.44
C GLY A 162 -2.76 -7.28 15.53
N ALA A 163 -2.19 -6.37 14.77
CA ALA A 163 -2.84 -5.68 13.65
C ALA A 163 -2.49 -6.38 12.34
N VAL A 164 -3.49 -6.91 11.64
CA VAL A 164 -3.29 -7.54 10.32
C VAL A 164 -4.19 -6.88 9.30
N VAL A 165 -3.64 -6.52 8.14
CA VAL A 165 -4.43 -6.08 6.98
C VAL A 165 -4.23 -7.05 5.81
N LEU A 166 -5.35 -7.54 5.27
CA LEU A 166 -5.40 -8.20 3.96
C LEU A 166 -5.89 -7.16 2.97
N GLY A 167 -4.99 -6.60 2.17
CA GLY A 167 -5.28 -5.34 1.50
C GLY A 167 -4.72 -5.23 0.09
N ASP A 168 -4.97 -4.07 -0.50
CA ASP A 168 -4.47 -3.65 -1.80
C ASP A 168 -3.41 -2.53 -1.65
N SER A 169 -3.12 -1.84 -2.75
CA SER A 169 -2.21 -0.69 -2.81
C SER A 169 -2.54 0.44 -1.83
N ILE A 170 -3.82 0.64 -1.44
CA ILE A 170 -4.18 1.64 -0.41
C ILE A 170 -3.65 1.20 0.95
N SER A 171 -3.81 -0.09 1.27
CA SER A 171 -3.37 -0.67 2.55
C SER A 171 -1.85 -0.79 2.66
N ALA A 172 -1.18 -1.04 1.53
CA ALA A 172 0.27 -1.01 1.43
C ALA A 172 0.83 0.43 1.45
N HIS A 173 -0.03 1.43 1.27
CA HIS A 173 0.32 2.83 1.05
C HIS A 173 1.24 3.00 -0.16
N PHE A 174 0.74 2.67 -1.33
CA PHE A 174 1.37 3.05 -2.60
C PHE A 174 1.55 4.56 -2.66
N HIS A 175 2.77 5.02 -2.92
CA HIS A 175 3.06 6.44 -3.05
C HIS A 175 4.24 6.69 -3.98
N LEU A 176 4.03 7.63 -4.91
CA LEU A 176 5.06 8.17 -5.78
C LEU A 176 5.31 9.65 -5.43
N PRO A 177 6.57 10.02 -5.11
CA PRO A 177 6.93 11.40 -4.82
C PRO A 177 6.58 12.35 -5.98
N ARG A 178 5.73 13.35 -5.73
CA ARG A 178 5.40 14.36 -6.75
C ARG A 178 6.62 15.15 -7.20
N GLU A 179 7.62 15.27 -6.33
CA GLU A 179 8.87 15.97 -6.56
C GLU A 179 9.68 15.31 -7.70
N TRP A 180 9.43 14.03 -8.01
CA TRP A 180 10.02 13.34 -9.16
C TRP A 180 9.35 13.71 -10.50
N PHE A 181 8.15 14.30 -10.45
CA PHE A 181 7.34 14.64 -11.63
C PHE A 181 7.12 16.14 -11.79
N ASN A 182 7.39 16.93 -10.75
CA ASN A 182 7.36 18.39 -10.78
C ASN A 182 8.79 18.95 -10.89
N THR A 183 9.17 19.39 -12.10
CA THR A 183 10.50 19.96 -12.37
C THR A 183 10.84 21.22 -11.56
N THR A 184 9.84 21.90 -10.99
CA THR A 184 10.07 23.10 -10.15
C THR A 184 10.46 22.76 -8.71
N GLU A 185 10.18 21.52 -8.27
CA GLU A 185 10.49 21.00 -6.92
C GLU A 185 11.64 19.99 -6.93
N MET A 186 11.96 19.44 -8.11
CA MET A 186 12.94 18.38 -8.29
C MET A 186 14.34 18.78 -7.86
N SER A 187 14.96 17.94 -7.03
CA SER A 187 16.37 18.05 -6.64
C SER A 187 16.94 16.67 -6.28
N VAL A 188 18.27 16.55 -6.24
CA VAL A 188 18.95 15.26 -6.00
C VAL A 188 18.54 14.63 -4.65
N VAL A 189 18.32 15.45 -3.62
CA VAL A 189 17.91 14.97 -2.29
C VAL A 189 16.56 14.22 -2.32
N MET A 190 15.67 14.54 -3.27
CA MET A 190 14.37 13.87 -3.38
C MET A 190 14.48 12.41 -3.84
N PHE A 191 15.63 11.99 -4.37
CA PHE A 191 15.90 10.62 -4.81
C PHE A 191 16.67 9.78 -3.79
N GLU A 192 17.03 10.33 -2.63
CA GLU A 192 17.71 9.58 -1.56
C GLU A 192 17.02 8.26 -1.17
N PRO A 193 15.67 8.20 -1.06
CA PRO A 193 14.98 6.95 -0.70
C PRO A 193 14.64 6.06 -1.90
N LEU A 194 15.11 6.35 -3.12
CA LEU A 194 14.73 5.62 -4.33
C LEU A 194 14.88 4.10 -4.20
N LEU A 195 15.98 3.63 -3.59
CA LEU A 195 16.16 2.18 -3.38
C LEU A 195 15.12 1.62 -2.40
N ASN A 196 14.89 2.28 -1.25
CA ASN A 196 13.86 1.84 -0.30
C ASN A 196 12.47 1.73 -0.96
N ILE A 197 12.13 2.70 -1.82
CA ILE A 197 10.86 2.73 -2.55
C ILE A 197 10.75 1.57 -3.53
N LEU A 198 11.79 1.32 -4.34
CA LEU A 198 11.79 0.23 -5.33
C LEU A 198 11.78 -1.15 -4.67
N GLU A 199 12.54 -1.34 -3.60
CA GLU A 199 12.62 -2.61 -2.86
C GLU A 199 11.34 -2.92 -2.05
N ASN A 200 10.49 -1.91 -1.82
CA ASN A 200 9.15 -2.06 -1.27
C ASN A 200 8.05 -1.91 -2.34
N GLU A 201 8.37 -2.12 -3.62
CA GLU A 201 7.34 -2.19 -4.68
C GLU A 201 6.55 -0.88 -4.89
N LEU A 202 7.16 0.27 -4.54
CA LEU A 202 6.54 1.60 -4.49
C LEU A 202 5.56 1.81 -3.32
N ASP A 203 5.51 0.85 -2.40
CA ASP A 203 4.68 0.89 -1.20
C ASP A 203 5.46 1.39 0.02
N TRP A 204 4.70 1.91 0.99
CA TRP A 204 5.21 2.48 2.24
C TRP A 204 4.46 1.89 3.44
N PRO A 205 4.46 0.56 3.60
CA PRO A 205 3.67 -0.12 4.64
C PRO A 205 4.06 0.35 6.05
N GLU A 206 5.32 0.75 6.25
CA GLU A 206 5.80 1.29 7.52
C GLU A 206 5.23 2.67 7.88
N LEU A 207 4.54 3.33 6.94
CA LEU A 207 3.83 4.60 7.13
C LEU A 207 2.30 4.47 6.90
N SER A 208 1.80 3.26 6.63
CA SER A 208 0.39 2.99 6.30
C SER A 208 -0.58 3.19 7.48
N SER A 209 -1.85 3.44 7.15
CA SER A 209 -2.93 3.62 8.14
C SER A 209 -3.19 2.42 9.06
N THR A 210 -2.89 1.20 8.63
CA THR A 210 -3.10 0.02 9.49
C THR A 210 -1.85 -0.40 10.25
N THR A 211 -0.70 -0.42 9.57
CA THR A 211 0.51 -1.09 10.08
C THR A 211 1.71 -0.17 10.23
N GLY A 212 1.58 1.13 9.92
CA GLY A 212 2.68 2.07 10.06
C GLY A 212 3.24 2.09 11.47
N PHE A 213 4.56 2.17 11.63
CA PHE A 213 5.22 1.94 12.92
C PHE A 213 6.39 2.88 13.21
N ILE A 214 6.80 3.69 12.23
CA ILE A 214 7.83 4.71 12.40
C ILE A 214 7.29 6.12 12.18
N PRO A 215 7.86 7.14 12.83
CA PRO A 215 7.69 8.51 12.35
C PRO A 215 8.20 8.62 10.91
N ASN A 216 7.48 9.37 10.07
CA ASN A 216 7.84 9.61 8.68
C ASN A 216 9.28 10.15 8.56
N PRO A 217 10.23 9.35 8.04
CA PRO A 217 11.63 9.76 7.92
C PRO A 217 11.90 10.53 6.61
N TYR A 218 10.91 10.68 5.73
CA TYR A 218 11.05 11.31 4.40
C TYR A 218 10.07 12.48 4.18
N PRO A 219 10.05 13.49 5.06
CA PRO A 219 9.05 14.57 5.04
C PRO A 219 9.14 15.49 3.81
N LEU A 220 10.19 15.37 3.00
CA LEU A 220 10.35 16.16 1.77
C LEU A 220 9.57 15.60 0.58
N ILE A 221 9.22 14.31 0.61
CA ILE A 221 8.59 13.62 -0.53
C ILE A 221 7.30 12.91 -0.14
N ASN A 222 7.24 12.42 1.10
CA ASN A 222 6.04 11.87 1.68
C ASN A 222 5.57 12.88 2.73
N HIS A 223 4.44 13.56 2.45
CA HIS A 223 4.00 14.73 3.21
C HIS A 223 2.95 14.33 4.24
N GLY A 224 3.31 14.36 5.52
CA GLY A 224 2.38 14.11 6.63
C GLY A 224 2.99 13.27 7.75
N PRO A 225 2.35 13.24 8.92
CA PRO A 225 2.75 12.37 10.00
C PRO A 225 2.36 10.92 9.72
N THR A 226 2.99 10.00 10.44
CA THR A 226 2.52 8.62 10.52
C THR A 226 1.61 8.45 11.72
N ASP A 227 0.46 7.85 11.49
CA ASP A 227 -0.48 7.39 12.51
C ASP A 227 -1.12 6.10 11.98
N SER A 228 -1.33 5.12 12.86
CA SER A 228 -1.79 3.81 12.45
C SER A 228 -2.57 3.08 13.53
N ILE A 229 -3.37 2.10 13.12
CA ILE A 229 -4.04 1.17 14.04
C ILE A 229 -3.02 0.40 14.89
N TYR A 230 -1.91 -0.07 14.33
CA TYR A 230 -0.85 -0.73 15.08
C TYR A 230 -0.24 0.19 16.16
N MET A 231 0.14 1.42 15.82
CA MET A 231 0.72 2.35 16.80
C MET A 231 -0.23 2.62 17.97
N ARG A 232 -1.52 2.72 17.68
CA ARG A 232 -2.58 2.92 18.69
C ARG A 232 -2.80 1.66 19.53
N LEU A 233 -2.77 0.46 18.94
CA LEU A 233 -2.81 -0.81 19.69
C LEU A 233 -1.58 -1.00 20.59
N LYS A 234 -0.37 -0.65 20.12
CA LYS A 234 0.86 -0.67 20.91
C LYS A 234 0.80 0.36 22.05
N ALA A 235 0.27 1.55 21.80
CA ALA A 235 0.10 2.58 22.83
C ALA A 235 -0.90 2.13 23.92
N ARG A 236 -2.00 1.47 23.51
CA ARG A 236 -3.01 0.94 24.43
C ARG A 236 -2.48 -0.22 25.27
N ASN A 237 -1.71 -1.12 24.66
CA ASN A 237 -1.03 -2.21 25.35
C ASN A 237 0.35 -2.46 24.74
N ARG A 238 1.39 -2.05 25.46
CA ARG A 238 2.80 -2.15 25.00
C ARG A 238 3.26 -3.57 24.73
N CYS A 239 2.57 -4.58 25.26
CA CYS A 239 2.87 -5.97 24.94
C CYS A 239 2.53 -6.36 23.48
N ASN A 240 1.77 -5.54 22.74
CA ASN A 240 1.50 -5.73 21.31
C ASN A 240 2.67 -5.27 20.42
N HIS A 241 3.83 -4.95 21.01
CA HIS A 241 5.00 -4.50 20.26
C HIS A 241 5.39 -5.51 19.16
N ARG A 242 5.66 -4.98 17.96
CA ARG A 242 5.94 -5.68 16.70
C ARG A 242 4.84 -6.55 16.12
N ASP A 243 3.72 -6.73 16.80
CA ASP A 243 2.64 -7.58 16.29
C ASP A 243 1.79 -6.86 15.22
N TYR A 244 2.40 -6.60 14.07
CA TYR A 244 1.77 -6.06 12.87
C TYR A 244 2.13 -6.88 11.64
N GLN A 245 1.18 -7.01 10.70
CA GLN A 245 1.38 -7.69 9.43
C GLN A 245 0.56 -7.02 8.32
N ASN A 246 1.26 -6.46 7.34
CA ASN A 246 0.70 -5.91 6.12
C ASN A 246 0.78 -6.96 5.01
N ILE A 247 -0.32 -7.66 4.78
CA ILE A 247 -0.47 -8.66 3.73
C ILE A 247 -1.23 -8.01 2.57
N ALA A 248 -0.73 -6.86 2.13
CA ALA A 248 -1.26 -6.13 1.00
C ALA A 248 -0.33 -6.21 -0.21
N VAL A 249 -0.92 -6.16 -1.40
CA VAL A 249 -0.17 -6.18 -2.66
C VAL A 249 -0.76 -5.15 -3.61
N ASN A 250 0.12 -4.54 -4.39
CA ASN A 250 -0.30 -3.75 -5.53
C ASN A 250 -1.06 -4.67 -6.49
N VAL A 251 -2.34 -4.36 -6.71
CA VAL A 251 -3.30 -5.18 -7.46
C VAL A 251 -3.83 -6.42 -6.68
N TYR A 252 -4.37 -6.22 -5.47
CA TYR A 252 -5.06 -7.31 -4.75
C TYR A 252 -6.50 -7.57 -5.25
N PHE A 253 -6.79 -8.86 -5.39
CA PHE A 253 -8.01 -9.49 -5.93
C PHE A 253 -9.30 -9.22 -5.14
N VAL A 254 -9.26 -8.63 -3.95
CA VAL A 254 -10.44 -8.54 -3.06
C VAL A 254 -11.25 -7.25 -3.26
N THR A 255 -10.69 -6.19 -3.85
CA THR A 255 -11.40 -4.90 -3.93
C THR A 255 -11.35 -4.19 -5.28
N GLN A 256 -10.37 -4.39 -6.17
CA GLN A 256 -10.27 -3.50 -7.34
C GLN A 256 -9.68 -4.09 -8.64
N GLN A 257 -9.37 -5.39 -8.71
CA GLN A 257 -8.61 -5.90 -9.85
C GLN A 257 -9.36 -5.92 -11.21
N GLN A 258 -10.65 -5.59 -11.24
CA GLN A 258 -11.42 -5.69 -12.48
C GLN A 258 -11.99 -4.35 -12.99
N ILE A 259 -11.49 -3.22 -12.47
CA ILE A 259 -11.77 -1.90 -13.05
C ILE A 259 -10.68 -1.47 -14.05
N THR A 260 -9.67 -2.31 -14.25
CA THR A 260 -8.46 -1.93 -15.00
C THR A 260 -8.27 -2.81 -16.22
N GLN A 261 -7.96 -2.16 -17.35
CA GLN A 261 -7.38 -2.74 -18.58
C GLN A 261 -8.33 -3.36 -19.62
N HIS A 262 -9.64 -3.06 -19.60
CA HIS A 262 -10.52 -3.53 -20.66
C HIS A 262 -11.44 -2.43 -21.23
N PRO A 263 -11.62 -2.35 -22.56
CA PRO A 263 -12.59 -1.45 -23.19
C PRO A 263 -14.01 -1.63 -22.62
N ASP A 264 -14.35 -2.86 -22.23
CA ASP A 264 -15.56 -3.19 -21.50
C ASP A 264 -15.29 -3.36 -20.01
N THR A 265 -14.97 -2.25 -19.35
CA THR A 265 -14.59 -2.23 -17.93
C THR A 265 -15.68 -2.83 -17.03
N ILE A 266 -16.97 -2.64 -17.36
CA ILE A 266 -18.09 -3.10 -16.52
C ILE A 266 -18.26 -4.62 -16.52
N ASP A 267 -18.09 -5.25 -17.69
CA ASP A 267 -18.21 -6.71 -17.83
C ASP A 267 -17.08 -7.46 -17.13
N HIS A 268 -15.93 -6.81 -17.01
CA HIS A 268 -14.79 -7.39 -16.33
C HIS A 268 -14.93 -7.29 -14.82
N MET A 269 -15.57 -6.24 -14.26
CA MET A 269 -15.75 -6.08 -12.81
C MET A 269 -16.28 -7.35 -12.13
N THR A 270 -15.83 -7.59 -10.89
CA THR A 270 -16.24 -8.75 -10.09
C THR A 270 -17.75 -8.77 -9.95
N LYS A 271 -18.36 -9.93 -10.18
CA LYS A 271 -19.80 -10.11 -10.04
C LYS A 271 -20.16 -10.44 -8.60
N PRO A 272 -21.38 -10.13 -8.13
CA PRO A 272 -21.83 -10.43 -6.77
C PRO A 272 -21.61 -11.90 -6.33
N GLU A 273 -21.86 -12.86 -7.23
CA GLU A 273 -21.64 -14.29 -6.95
C GLU A 273 -20.14 -14.61 -6.76
N GLN A 274 -19.27 -14.03 -7.58
CA GLN A 274 -17.83 -14.21 -7.45
C GLN A 274 -17.32 -13.61 -6.13
N MET A 275 -17.79 -12.40 -5.78
CA MET A 275 -17.49 -11.77 -4.49
C MET A 275 -17.92 -12.65 -3.32
N LYS A 276 -19.11 -13.24 -3.38
CA LYS A 276 -19.61 -14.15 -2.36
C LYS A 276 -18.70 -15.37 -2.21
N ASN A 277 -18.37 -16.04 -3.31
CA ASN A 277 -17.55 -17.26 -3.31
C ASN A 277 -16.11 -17.01 -2.85
N ASN A 278 -15.49 -15.94 -3.34
CA ASN A 278 -14.11 -15.57 -3.00
C ASN A 278 -14.00 -15.14 -1.52
N SER A 279 -14.93 -14.30 -1.05
CA SER A 279 -14.98 -13.88 0.35
C SER A 279 -15.22 -15.06 1.28
N LEU A 280 -16.18 -15.93 0.96
CA LEU A 280 -16.46 -17.11 1.79
C LEU A 280 -15.27 -18.09 1.84
N THR A 281 -14.54 -18.24 0.74
CA THR A 281 -13.30 -19.04 0.70
C THR A 281 -12.25 -18.47 1.66
N THR A 282 -12.05 -17.14 1.60
CA THR A 282 -11.11 -16.43 2.48
C THR A 282 -11.52 -16.55 3.95
N LEU A 283 -12.80 -16.30 4.26
CA LEU A 283 -13.33 -16.39 5.62
C LEU A 283 -13.18 -17.80 6.21
N LYS A 284 -13.44 -18.85 5.41
CA LYS A 284 -13.21 -20.24 5.84
C LYS A 284 -11.74 -20.54 6.10
N TYR A 285 -10.84 -19.99 5.30
CA TYR A 285 -9.40 -20.14 5.51
C TYR A 285 -8.95 -19.43 6.79
N LEU A 286 -9.44 -18.21 7.02
CA LEU A 286 -9.18 -17.47 8.26
C LEU A 286 -9.71 -18.20 9.49
N ASP A 287 -10.86 -18.88 9.40
CA ASP A 287 -11.42 -19.63 10.54
C ASP A 287 -10.54 -20.83 10.92
N GLN A 288 -9.71 -21.33 10.01
CA GLN A 288 -8.74 -22.39 10.28
C GLN A 288 -7.37 -21.86 10.74
N THR A 289 -7.11 -20.57 10.49
CA THR A 289 -5.78 -19.96 10.67
C THR A 289 -5.72 -19.08 11.92
N LEU A 290 -6.76 -18.28 12.16
CA LEU A 290 -6.78 -17.30 13.24
C LEU A 290 -7.02 -17.97 14.60
N PRO A 291 -6.29 -17.58 15.66
CA PRO A 291 -6.57 -18.04 17.02
C PRO A 291 -7.98 -17.66 17.48
N LYS A 292 -8.56 -18.52 18.32
CA LYS A 292 -9.85 -18.24 18.96
C LYS A 292 -9.82 -16.90 19.71
N GLY A 293 -10.80 -16.04 19.44
CA GLY A 293 -10.92 -14.70 20.02
C GLY A 293 -10.50 -13.57 19.07
N SER A 294 -10.12 -13.89 17.83
CA SER A 294 -9.78 -12.88 16.83
C SER A 294 -10.99 -12.07 16.37
N HIS A 295 -10.75 -10.97 15.66
CA HIS A 295 -11.77 -10.09 15.09
C HIS A 295 -11.45 -9.85 13.62
N VAL A 296 -12.43 -10.00 12.72
CA VAL A 296 -12.26 -9.80 11.28
C VAL A 296 -13.28 -8.77 10.79
N PHE A 297 -12.80 -7.76 10.07
CA PHE A 297 -13.62 -6.68 9.52
C PHE A 297 -13.65 -6.79 8.00
N LEU A 298 -14.84 -6.97 7.43
CA LEU A 298 -15.09 -6.77 6.01
C LEU A 298 -15.29 -5.26 5.80
N THR A 299 -14.35 -4.63 5.12
CA THR A 299 -14.44 -3.21 4.80
C THR A 299 -15.16 -3.04 3.46
N ALA A 300 -16.13 -2.13 3.42
CA ALA A 300 -16.82 -1.78 2.19
C ALA A 300 -15.85 -1.22 1.13
N LEU A 301 -16.15 -1.45 -0.14
CA LEU A 301 -15.55 -0.72 -1.25
C LEU A 301 -15.97 0.76 -1.18
N ALA A 302 -15.05 1.64 -1.58
CA ALA A 302 -15.25 3.07 -1.61
C ALA A 302 -16.23 3.53 -2.72
N ASP A 303 -16.75 4.74 -2.58
CA ASP A 303 -17.32 5.51 -3.69
C ASP A 303 -16.20 6.40 -4.28
N GLY A 304 -15.59 5.93 -5.37
CA GLY A 304 -14.45 6.60 -5.99
C GLY A 304 -14.81 7.80 -6.88
N ARG A 305 -16.08 8.21 -6.99
CA ARG A 305 -16.46 9.39 -7.79
C ARG A 305 -15.75 10.67 -7.33
N VAL A 306 -15.45 10.73 -6.03
CA VAL A 306 -14.72 11.83 -5.41
C VAL A 306 -13.37 12.11 -6.06
N LEU A 307 -12.73 11.12 -6.68
CA LEU A 307 -11.46 11.29 -7.39
C LEU A 307 -11.62 12.27 -8.55
N TYR A 308 -12.51 11.96 -9.50
CA TYR A 308 -12.76 12.82 -10.63
C TYR A 308 -13.33 14.17 -10.18
N ASP A 309 -14.31 14.17 -9.27
CA ASP A 309 -14.96 15.39 -8.80
C ASP A 309 -13.97 16.37 -8.15
N SER A 310 -12.97 15.86 -7.42
CA SER A 310 -11.97 16.68 -6.72
C SER A 310 -10.76 17.06 -7.58
N LEU A 311 -10.40 16.24 -8.59
CA LEU A 311 -9.12 16.37 -9.31
C LEU A 311 -9.24 16.86 -10.75
N HIS A 312 -10.33 16.59 -11.48
CA HIS A 312 -10.36 16.67 -12.95
C HIS A 312 -9.92 18.02 -13.56
N THR A 313 -10.19 19.14 -12.89
CA THR A 313 -9.78 20.50 -13.32
C THR A 313 -8.42 20.95 -12.81
N ARG A 314 -7.83 20.23 -11.85
CA ARG A 314 -6.54 20.55 -11.25
C ARG A 314 -5.40 20.16 -12.18
N ILE A 315 -4.25 20.82 -12.03
CA ILE A 315 -3.05 20.53 -12.79
C ILE A 315 -2.31 19.33 -12.16
N HIS A 316 -2.02 18.33 -12.98
CA HIS A 316 -1.22 17.18 -12.59
C HIS A 316 0.27 17.59 -12.43
N PRO A 317 1.08 16.97 -11.55
CA PRO A 317 2.48 17.35 -11.35
C PRO A 317 3.31 17.49 -12.64
N ILE A 318 3.10 16.61 -13.62
CA ILE A 318 3.78 16.68 -14.94
C ILE A 318 3.44 17.96 -15.72
N GLY A 319 2.24 18.51 -15.55
CA GLY A 319 1.78 19.74 -16.20
C GLY A 319 2.10 21.02 -15.42
N SER A 320 2.68 20.94 -14.22
CA SER A 320 2.87 22.07 -13.29
C SER A 320 3.66 23.23 -13.86
N LEU A 321 4.68 22.97 -14.69
CA LEU A 321 5.55 24.00 -15.25
C LEU A 321 4.82 24.95 -16.22
N ARG A 322 3.84 24.42 -16.96
CA ARG A 322 3.15 25.14 -18.06
C ARG A 322 1.64 25.26 -17.86
N ASN A 323 1.11 24.62 -16.83
CA ASN A 323 -0.33 24.49 -16.56
C ASN A 323 -1.10 23.92 -17.76
N ASP A 324 -0.55 22.88 -18.40
CA ASP A 324 -1.02 22.33 -19.67
C ASP A 324 -1.51 20.87 -19.62
N VAL A 325 -1.48 20.23 -18.44
CA VAL A 325 -2.01 18.88 -18.22
C VAL A 325 -2.87 18.89 -16.95
N THR A 326 -4.19 18.72 -17.12
CA THR A 326 -5.10 18.48 -16.00
C THR A 326 -5.17 16.99 -15.65
N TYR A 327 -5.73 16.64 -14.47
CA TYR A 327 -6.02 15.23 -14.18
C TYR A 327 -7.01 14.62 -15.15
N ALA A 328 -7.96 15.38 -15.72
CA ALA A 328 -8.83 14.86 -16.78
C ALA A 328 -8.00 14.42 -18.01
N ASN A 329 -7.02 15.23 -18.44
CA ASN A 329 -6.13 14.84 -19.54
C ASN A 329 -5.30 13.60 -19.19
N PHE A 330 -4.80 13.53 -17.96
CA PHE A 330 -4.04 12.38 -17.46
C PHE A 330 -4.89 11.10 -17.46
N TYR A 331 -6.12 11.15 -16.94
CA TYR A 331 -7.06 10.02 -16.91
C TYR A 331 -7.44 9.55 -18.31
N ASP A 332 -7.82 10.47 -19.21
CA ASP A 332 -8.17 10.12 -20.58
C ASP A 332 -6.98 9.47 -21.32
N TYR A 333 -5.76 9.97 -21.08
CA TYR A 333 -4.54 9.39 -21.64
C TYR A 333 -4.26 7.98 -21.10
N PHE A 334 -4.37 7.76 -19.78
CA PHE A 334 -4.16 6.46 -19.16
C PHE A 334 -5.23 5.43 -19.56
N ASN A 335 -6.48 5.88 -19.72
CA ASN A 335 -7.57 5.05 -20.21
C ASN A 335 -7.32 4.63 -21.67
N CYS A 336 -6.88 5.56 -22.53
CA CYS A 336 -6.51 5.26 -23.91
C CYS A 336 -5.35 4.26 -24.00
N LEU A 337 -4.33 4.41 -23.16
CA LEU A 337 -3.20 3.49 -23.06
C LEU A 337 -3.55 2.15 -22.42
N GLN A 338 -4.75 2.00 -21.85
CA GLN A 338 -5.18 0.82 -21.10
C GLN A 338 -4.28 0.49 -19.89
N VAL A 339 -3.73 1.52 -19.25
CA VAL A 339 -2.88 1.40 -18.04
C VAL A 339 -3.45 2.15 -16.84
N SER A 340 -4.70 2.62 -16.94
CA SER A 340 -5.42 3.26 -15.84
C SER A 340 -5.61 2.28 -14.67
N PRO A 341 -5.28 2.69 -13.42
CA PRO A 341 -5.50 1.87 -12.24
C PRO A 341 -6.97 1.81 -11.82
N CYS A 342 -7.85 2.60 -12.46
CA CYS A 342 -9.29 2.49 -12.27
C CYS A 342 -10.05 3.18 -13.42
N THR A 343 -10.19 2.52 -14.58
CA THR A 343 -10.90 3.08 -15.77
C THR A 343 -12.36 3.45 -15.47
N GLY A 344 -12.97 2.84 -14.47
CA GLY A 344 -14.34 3.11 -14.03
C GLY A 344 -14.50 4.50 -13.40
N TRP A 345 -13.75 4.80 -12.33
CA TRP A 345 -13.86 6.09 -11.61
C TRP A 345 -12.95 7.19 -12.16
N MET A 346 -11.76 6.85 -12.66
CA MET A 346 -10.83 7.81 -13.29
C MET A 346 -11.22 8.02 -14.75
N ASN A 347 -12.44 8.53 -14.97
CA ASN A 347 -13.05 8.62 -16.29
C ASN A 347 -13.84 9.91 -16.45
N SER A 348 -13.69 10.59 -17.58
CA SER A 348 -14.49 11.76 -17.93
C SER A 348 -15.97 11.44 -18.16
N ASN A 349 -16.30 10.20 -18.52
CA ASN A 349 -17.67 9.72 -18.67
C ASN A 349 -18.34 9.48 -17.30
N GLU A 350 -19.26 10.37 -16.93
CA GLU A 350 -20.02 10.28 -15.67
C GLU A 350 -20.84 8.99 -15.55
N THR A 351 -21.42 8.49 -16.65
CA THR A 351 -22.16 7.23 -16.65
C THR A 351 -21.26 6.07 -16.24
N MET A 352 -20.01 6.03 -16.71
CA MET A 352 -19.04 5.01 -16.30
C MET A 352 -18.74 5.09 -14.80
N ARG A 353 -18.54 6.29 -14.27
CA ARG A 353 -18.29 6.49 -12.83
C ARG A 353 -19.48 6.05 -11.98
N ASN A 354 -20.69 6.32 -12.42
CA ASN A 354 -21.91 5.91 -11.73
C ASN A 354 -22.11 4.39 -11.78
N LEU A 355 -21.97 3.75 -12.95
CA LEU A 355 -22.06 2.29 -13.08
C LEU A 355 -21.00 1.56 -12.24
N THR A 356 -19.80 2.12 -12.16
CA THR A 356 -18.73 1.60 -11.29
C THR A 356 -19.14 1.64 -9.81
N THR A 357 -19.75 2.74 -9.40
CA THR A 357 -20.25 2.92 -8.04
C THR A 357 -21.43 2.00 -7.74
N ASP A 358 -22.34 1.81 -8.69
CA ASP A 358 -23.46 0.87 -8.57
C ASP A 358 -22.93 -0.55 -8.36
N ARG A 359 -21.93 -0.99 -9.14
CA ARG A 359 -21.27 -2.27 -8.92
C ARG A 359 -20.62 -2.36 -7.54
N ALA A 360 -19.88 -1.34 -7.09
CA ALA A 360 -19.29 -1.34 -5.76
C ALA A 360 -20.36 -1.51 -4.65
N ASN A 361 -21.52 -0.87 -4.80
CA ASN A 361 -22.66 -1.01 -3.87
C ASN A 361 -23.28 -2.42 -3.90
N GLU A 362 -23.37 -3.05 -5.08
CA GLU A 362 -23.79 -4.45 -5.20
C GLU A 362 -22.83 -5.38 -4.43
N LEU A 363 -21.51 -5.17 -4.58
CA LEU A 363 -20.49 -5.96 -3.88
C LEU A 363 -20.51 -5.71 -2.36
N ASN A 364 -20.69 -4.46 -1.93
CA ASN A 364 -20.85 -4.10 -0.53
C ASN A 364 -22.04 -4.80 0.12
N SER A 365 -23.15 -4.91 -0.60
CA SER A 365 -24.34 -5.64 -0.14
C SER A 365 -24.05 -7.12 0.12
N ILE A 366 -23.20 -7.74 -0.71
CA ILE A 366 -22.76 -9.13 -0.51
C ILE A 366 -21.87 -9.26 0.73
N LEU A 367 -20.91 -8.35 0.93
CA LEU A 367 -20.03 -8.36 2.11
C LEU A 367 -20.84 -8.17 3.40
N GLN A 368 -21.81 -7.24 3.38
CA GLN A 368 -22.71 -7.01 4.50
C GLN A 368 -23.56 -8.24 4.80
N GLN A 369 -24.17 -8.86 3.77
CA GLN A 369 -24.92 -10.11 3.91
C GLN A 369 -24.04 -11.21 4.55
N LEU A 370 -22.83 -11.44 4.03
CA LEU A 370 -21.90 -12.44 4.57
C LEU A 370 -21.55 -12.21 6.03
N SER A 371 -21.39 -10.96 6.47
CA SER A 371 -21.11 -10.64 7.88
C SER A 371 -22.19 -11.10 8.85
N THR A 372 -23.42 -11.29 8.37
CA THR A 372 -24.56 -11.76 9.17
C THR A 372 -24.83 -13.26 9.02
N GLU A 373 -24.65 -13.80 7.81
CA GLU A 373 -24.97 -15.20 7.50
C GLU A 373 -23.85 -16.17 7.90
N TYR A 374 -22.58 -15.78 7.75
CA TYR A 374 -21.45 -16.65 8.06
C TYR A 374 -21.05 -16.52 9.53
N GLN A 375 -21.08 -17.63 10.25
CA GLN A 375 -20.77 -17.70 11.68
C GLN A 375 -19.47 -18.48 11.90
N PRO A 376 -18.30 -17.80 11.88
CA PRO A 376 -17.01 -18.41 12.16
C PRO A 376 -16.90 -18.89 13.62
N LYS A 377 -16.00 -19.84 13.87
CA LYS A 377 -15.79 -20.44 15.20
C LYS A 377 -14.70 -19.72 15.99
N ASN A 378 -13.67 -19.21 15.31
CA ASN A 378 -12.47 -18.69 15.95
C ASN A 378 -12.42 -17.16 16.02
N TYR A 379 -13.26 -16.45 15.26
CA TYR A 379 -13.28 -14.98 15.29
C TYR A 379 -14.69 -14.41 15.29
N LYS A 380 -14.82 -13.13 15.62
CA LYS A 380 -16.05 -12.37 15.38
C LYS A 380 -15.93 -11.65 14.04
N LEU A 381 -16.97 -11.73 13.21
CA LEU A 381 -17.02 -11.10 11.90
C LEU A 381 -17.84 -9.81 11.96
N TYR A 382 -17.31 -8.75 11.36
CA TYR A 382 -17.92 -7.44 11.31
C TYR A 382 -17.96 -6.94 9.87
N TYR A 383 -18.92 -6.06 9.57
CA TYR A 383 -18.92 -5.24 8.37
C TYR A 383 -18.75 -3.78 8.80
N ILE A 384 -17.85 -3.06 8.13
CA ILE A 384 -17.65 -1.63 8.34
C ILE A 384 -17.71 -0.90 7.01
N ASP A 385 -18.28 0.30 7.04
CA ASP A 385 -18.25 1.20 5.89
C ASP A 385 -16.82 1.65 5.59
N ASN A 386 -16.56 1.98 4.33
CA ASN A 386 -15.27 2.52 3.94
C ASN A 386 -15.08 3.89 4.61
N PRO A 387 -13.98 4.12 5.36
CA PRO A 387 -13.80 5.34 6.13
C PRO A 387 -13.56 6.59 5.24
N ILE A 388 -13.25 6.42 3.95
CA ILE A 388 -12.80 7.53 3.10
C ILE A 388 -13.78 8.70 3.04
N ASN A 389 -15.09 8.44 2.95
CA ASN A 389 -16.09 9.50 2.90
C ASN A 389 -16.15 10.29 4.20
N GLN A 390 -16.03 9.61 5.34
CA GLN A 390 -15.96 10.26 6.65
C GLN A 390 -14.69 11.11 6.76
N VAL A 391 -13.53 10.55 6.40
CA VAL A 391 -12.22 11.24 6.40
C VAL A 391 -12.27 12.52 5.56
N LEU A 392 -12.73 12.42 4.31
CA LEU A 392 -12.80 13.55 3.39
C LEU A 392 -13.76 14.64 3.88
N ASN A 393 -14.92 14.25 4.43
CA ASN A 393 -15.91 15.20 4.94
C ASN A 393 -15.43 15.89 6.23
N GLU A 394 -14.75 15.18 7.12
CA GLU A 394 -14.16 15.76 8.33
C GLU A 394 -13.02 16.73 7.99
N TYR A 395 -12.18 16.39 7.01
CA TYR A 395 -11.11 17.26 6.56
C TYR A 395 -11.64 18.56 5.94
N GLU A 396 -12.67 18.45 5.08
CA GLU A 396 -13.36 19.61 4.49
C GLU A 396 -14.04 20.47 5.55
N LYS A 397 -14.68 19.86 6.55
CA LYS A 397 -15.26 20.58 7.71
C LYS A 397 -14.24 21.40 8.49
N ASN A 398 -12.98 20.97 8.51
CA ASN A 398 -11.89 21.65 9.19
C ASN A 398 -11.15 22.65 8.28
N GLY A 399 -11.71 22.98 7.11
CA GLY A 399 -11.20 24.00 6.19
C GLY A 399 -10.21 23.47 5.15
N GLY A 400 -9.94 22.17 5.12
CA GLY A 400 -9.17 21.53 4.05
C GLY A 400 -9.99 21.31 2.78
N GLN A 401 -9.36 20.79 1.74
CA GLN A 401 -9.98 20.43 0.46
C GLN A 401 -9.72 18.95 0.16
N LYS A 402 -10.74 18.23 -0.33
CA LYS A 402 -10.68 16.76 -0.52
C LYS A 402 -9.50 16.28 -1.36
N TRP A 403 -9.11 17.05 -2.39
CA TRP A 403 -7.98 16.72 -3.25
C TRP A 403 -6.63 16.72 -2.52
N GLU A 404 -6.50 17.40 -1.37
CA GLU A 404 -5.27 17.46 -0.58
C GLU A 404 -4.98 16.13 0.13
N LEU A 405 -5.95 15.21 0.17
CA LEU A 405 -5.81 13.88 0.76
C LEU A 405 -5.57 12.77 -0.28
N LEU A 406 -5.52 13.13 -1.57
CA LEU A 406 -5.27 12.19 -2.66
C LEU A 406 -3.80 12.22 -3.08
N GLU A 407 -3.29 11.09 -3.55
CA GLU A 407 -1.95 10.96 -4.09
C GLU A 407 -1.82 11.81 -5.37
N PRO A 408 -0.90 12.78 -5.42
CA PRO A 408 -0.83 13.73 -6.52
C PRO A 408 -0.31 13.12 -7.83
N VAL A 409 0.40 11.99 -7.80
CA VAL A 409 0.98 11.41 -9.02
C VAL A 409 0.06 10.40 -9.69
N ASP A 410 -0.63 9.55 -8.92
CA ASP A 410 -1.60 8.62 -9.51
C ASP A 410 -3.02 9.21 -9.58
N GLY A 411 -3.34 10.20 -8.74
CA GLY A 411 -4.66 10.80 -8.66
C GLY A 411 -5.74 9.80 -8.28
N PHE A 412 -5.40 8.77 -7.50
CA PHE A 412 -6.26 7.64 -7.17
C PHE A 412 -6.19 7.26 -5.69
N HIS A 413 -5.00 7.01 -5.14
CA HIS A 413 -4.85 6.55 -3.75
C HIS A 413 -4.97 7.70 -2.74
N SER A 414 -5.13 7.37 -1.46
CA SER A 414 -5.01 8.35 -0.37
C SER A 414 -3.54 8.56 -0.01
N ASN A 415 -3.12 9.81 0.11
CA ASN A 415 -1.75 10.15 0.51
C ASN A 415 -1.50 9.99 2.01
N GLN A 416 -0.29 10.28 2.48
CA GLN A 416 0.09 10.10 3.89
C GLN A 416 -0.79 10.86 4.89
N ILE A 417 -1.24 12.08 4.57
CA ILE A 417 -2.20 12.80 5.43
C ILE A 417 -3.52 12.02 5.46
N GLY A 418 -3.99 11.57 4.30
CA GLY A 418 -5.17 10.72 4.16
C GLY A 418 -5.05 9.41 4.95
N GLN A 419 -3.88 8.75 4.92
CA GLN A 419 -3.58 7.53 5.67
C GLN A 419 -3.66 7.78 7.18
N ALA A 420 -2.99 8.82 7.69
CA ALA A 420 -3.01 9.16 9.11
C ALA A 420 -4.43 9.49 9.61
N LEU A 421 -5.19 10.26 8.84
CA LEU A 421 -6.59 10.58 9.16
C LEU A 421 -7.49 9.34 9.09
N THR A 422 -7.23 8.43 8.16
CA THR A 422 -7.95 7.15 8.06
C THR A 422 -7.74 6.31 9.30
N ALA A 423 -6.49 6.17 9.78
CA ALA A 423 -6.18 5.47 11.02
C ALA A 423 -6.94 6.07 12.22
N LYS A 424 -6.94 7.40 12.33
CA LYS A 424 -7.66 8.13 13.37
C LYS A 424 -9.17 7.84 13.32
N VAL A 425 -9.80 8.03 12.17
CA VAL A 425 -11.26 7.83 12.00
C VAL A 425 -11.66 6.39 12.26
N VAL A 426 -10.91 5.41 11.74
CA VAL A 426 -11.17 4.00 11.99
C VAL A 426 -11.04 3.69 13.49
N TRP A 427 -10.01 4.21 14.16
CA TRP A 427 -9.83 4.02 15.60
C TRP A 427 -11.01 4.58 16.41
N GLU A 428 -11.43 5.81 16.15
CA GLU A 428 -12.57 6.46 16.83
C GLU A 428 -13.88 5.69 16.61
N ASN A 429 -14.08 5.17 15.39
CA ASN A 429 -15.23 4.32 15.06
C ASN A 429 -15.18 2.98 15.81
N LEU A 430 -14.00 2.37 15.95
CA LEU A 430 -13.83 1.12 16.71
C LEU A 430 -14.06 1.34 18.21
N GLU A 431 -13.54 2.44 18.78
CA GLU A 431 -13.77 2.79 20.19
C GLU A 431 -15.26 3.01 20.49
N THR A 432 -15.97 3.64 19.56
CA THR A 432 -17.40 3.96 19.74
C THR A 432 -18.29 2.74 19.54
N ASN A 433 -18.08 1.99 18.46
CA ASN A 433 -19.03 0.97 18.00
C ASN A 433 -18.64 -0.44 18.45
N TYR A 434 -17.35 -0.70 18.66
CA TYR A 434 -16.83 -2.03 18.91
C TYR A 434 -15.70 -2.05 19.98
N PRO A 435 -15.87 -1.42 21.16
CA PRO A 435 -14.77 -1.22 22.12
C PRO A 435 -14.05 -2.52 22.55
N ASP A 436 -14.75 -3.65 22.58
CA ASP A 436 -14.17 -4.97 22.89
C ASP A 436 -13.05 -5.40 21.92
N VAL A 437 -13.04 -4.89 20.69
CA VAL A 437 -12.08 -5.28 19.65
C VAL A 437 -10.71 -4.64 19.86
N LEU A 438 -10.61 -3.61 20.69
CA LEU A 438 -9.36 -2.93 21.03
C LEU A 438 -8.72 -3.47 22.31
N GLY A 439 -9.49 -4.21 23.12
CA GLY A 439 -9.05 -4.68 24.43
C GLY A 439 -8.94 -3.57 25.48
N PRO A 440 -8.61 -3.92 26.73
CA PRO A 440 -8.38 -2.94 27.78
C PRO A 440 -7.04 -2.21 27.62
N GLU A 441 -6.93 -1.01 28.17
CA GLU A 441 -5.63 -0.35 28.35
C GLU A 441 -4.80 -1.13 29.38
N ASN A 442 -3.51 -1.37 29.08
CA ASN A 442 -2.63 -2.09 29.99
C ASN A 442 -2.12 -1.13 31.10
N PRO A 443 -2.50 -1.35 32.38
CA PRO A 443 -2.08 -0.48 33.48
C PRO A 443 -0.57 -0.47 33.71
N ASN A 444 0.16 -1.45 33.16
CA ASN A 444 1.61 -1.58 33.31
C ASN A 444 2.40 -0.88 32.20
N ASN A 445 1.77 -0.17 31.24
CA ASN A 445 2.48 0.48 30.13
C ASN A 445 3.64 1.38 30.59
N SER A 446 3.44 2.19 31.64
CA SER A 446 4.52 3.03 32.20
C SER A 446 5.67 2.20 32.80
N LYS A 447 5.35 1.07 33.44
CA LYS A 447 6.35 0.16 34.02
C LYS A 447 7.13 -0.59 32.95
N ILE A 448 6.46 -1.01 31.87
CA ILE A 448 7.11 -1.62 30.70
C ILE A 448 8.13 -0.65 30.11
N GLU A 449 7.75 0.60 29.88
CA GLU A 449 8.66 1.63 29.36
C GLU A 449 9.82 1.94 30.32
N GLN A 450 9.57 1.96 31.63
CA GLN A 450 10.62 2.18 32.62
C GLN A 450 11.68 1.07 32.61
N ILE A 451 11.27 -0.19 32.39
CA ILE A 451 12.17 -1.36 32.45
C ILE A 451 12.82 -1.62 31.09
N PHE A 452 12.05 -1.57 30.00
CA PHE A 452 12.47 -2.01 28.67
C PHE A 452 12.64 -0.86 27.66
N GLY A 453 12.34 0.40 28.05
CA GLY A 453 12.48 1.56 27.19
C GLY A 453 11.64 1.45 25.91
N SER A 454 12.32 1.47 24.76
CA SER A 454 11.69 1.32 23.45
C SER A 454 11.37 -0.14 23.07
N GLN A 455 11.55 -1.10 23.99
CA GLN A 455 11.34 -2.54 23.73
C GLN A 455 12.20 -3.08 22.57
N GLY A 456 13.36 -2.46 22.35
CA GLY A 456 14.30 -2.85 21.30
C GLY A 456 13.98 -2.31 19.90
N GLY A 457 13.02 -1.39 19.75
CA GLY A 457 12.79 -0.67 18.49
C GLY A 457 11.34 -0.63 18.04
N TYR A 458 11.06 -1.14 16.85
CA TYR A 458 9.88 -0.82 16.02
C TYR A 458 8.51 -1.17 16.60
#